data_AF-A0AB74DKU7-F1
#
_entry.id   AF-A0AB74DKU7-F1
#
_cell.length_a   1.000
_cell.length_b   1.000
_cell.length_c   1.000
_cell.angle_alpha   90.00
_cell.angle_beta   90.00
_cell.angle_gamma   90.00
#
_symmetry.space_group_name_H-M   'P 1'
#
loop_
_entity.id
_entity.type
_entity.pdbx_description
1 polymer ?
#
loop_
_entity_poly.entity_id
_entity_poly.type
_entity_poly.pdbx_seq_one_letter_code
_entity_poly.pdbx_strand_id
1 'polypeptide(L)'
;MFKSKKWIFILLIVIALPILIINLPFLTKTQYSNDGKFILEHQDSIKKKIIENLDFEKKRIKSVTLLPGSASGEYDNGGDVSGNYHIYFSAYVNDNKEQSLRAELSFPDAGIAPFTFIHPNPYKDKSQDMSTWYMGEIEISEDSSWDWKREQDEAKEALYNFSNALAESGENIVYRVQKERATRFFNEWLQVHQENFKSAIQSELYRELPELEQSLGKIQSIRLSEYQSYFPSSSRELSFDISFEKYPEEVATIKGVVRSQSEQSIFQDSSASASISFDNGRFVIDSENDSKLYSIFSKSRLGSSAGDISYYLPEDHGHSILIP
;
A
#
# COMPACT_ATOMS: atom_id res chain seq x y z
N MET A 1 -71.82 26.18 -61.91
CA MET A 1 -70.98 25.06 -62.38
C MET A 1 -69.57 25.27 -61.83
N PHE A 2 -69.22 24.70 -60.67
CA PHE A 2 -67.91 24.89 -60.05
C PHE A 2 -66.82 24.14 -60.84
N LYS A 3 -66.30 24.79 -61.88
CA LYS A 3 -65.11 24.37 -62.63
C LYS A 3 -63.87 24.81 -61.87
N SER A 4 -63.41 24.00 -60.92
CA SER A 4 -62.02 24.10 -60.45
C SER A 4 -61.60 22.80 -59.77
N LYS A 5 -60.75 22.02 -60.44
CA LYS A 5 -60.08 20.84 -59.86
C LYS A 5 -59.22 21.19 -58.61
N LYS A 6 -58.98 22.48 -58.34
CA LYS A 6 -58.20 22.95 -57.18
C LYS A 6 -58.98 22.81 -55.86
N TRP A 7 -60.31 22.93 -55.87
CA TRP A 7 -61.11 22.76 -54.65
C TRP A 7 -61.15 21.31 -54.16
N ILE A 8 -61.11 20.33 -55.06
CA ILE A 8 -61.00 18.90 -54.72
C ILE A 8 -59.66 18.62 -54.05
N PHE A 9 -58.57 19.23 -54.54
CA PHE A 9 -57.24 19.11 -53.95
C PHE A 9 -57.15 19.71 -52.55
N ILE A 10 -57.78 20.88 -52.35
CA ILE A 10 -57.85 21.53 -51.03
C ILE A 10 -58.68 20.66 -50.06
N LEU A 11 -59.79 20.08 -50.50
CA LEU A 11 -60.60 19.20 -49.65
C LEU A 11 -59.86 17.90 -49.27
N LEU A 12 -59.11 17.30 -50.21
CA LEU A 12 -58.28 16.12 -49.96
C LEU A 12 -57.12 16.42 -49.00
N ILE A 13 -56.43 17.55 -49.15
CA ILE A 13 -55.32 17.91 -48.26
C ILE A 13 -55.86 18.30 -46.88
N VAL A 14 -56.94 19.09 -46.79
CA VAL A 14 -57.46 19.57 -45.50
C VAL A 14 -58.12 18.45 -44.69
N ILE A 15 -58.67 17.41 -45.33
CA ILE A 15 -59.29 16.29 -44.62
C ILE A 15 -58.32 15.11 -44.47
N ALA A 16 -57.60 14.71 -45.53
CA ALA A 16 -56.73 13.53 -45.48
C ALA A 16 -55.38 13.79 -44.81
N LEU A 17 -54.82 15.00 -44.87
CA LEU A 17 -53.54 15.31 -44.22
C LEU A 17 -53.62 15.27 -42.69
N PRO A 18 -54.63 15.87 -42.01
CA PRO A 18 -54.77 15.70 -40.57
C PRO A 18 -55.09 14.24 -40.19
N ILE A 19 -55.86 13.50 -40.99
CA ILE A 19 -56.08 12.06 -40.76
C ILE A 19 -54.75 11.28 -40.90
N LEU A 20 -53.91 11.61 -41.87
CA LEU A 20 -52.59 11.00 -42.05
C LEU A 20 -51.65 11.35 -40.89
N ILE A 21 -51.63 12.61 -40.43
CA ILE A 21 -50.80 13.08 -39.31
C ILE A 21 -51.28 12.45 -37.99
N ILE A 22 -52.59 12.33 -37.78
CA ILE A 22 -53.18 11.68 -36.61
C ILE A 22 -52.88 10.17 -36.59
N ASN A 23 -52.84 9.51 -37.76
CA ASN A 23 -52.51 8.08 -37.88
C ASN A 23 -51.02 7.79 -38.07
N LEU A 24 -50.18 8.79 -38.33
CA LEU A 24 -48.73 8.66 -38.48
C LEU A 24 -48.06 7.95 -37.29
N PRO A 25 -48.37 8.29 -36.01
CA PRO A 25 -47.82 7.55 -34.86
C PRO A 25 -48.34 6.10 -34.77
N PHE A 26 -49.45 5.76 -35.42
CA PHE A 26 -49.95 4.39 -35.52
C PHE A 26 -49.21 3.58 -36.60
N LEU A 27 -48.73 4.26 -37.66
CA LEU A 27 -47.93 3.68 -38.75
C LEU A 27 -46.46 3.49 -38.38
N THR A 28 -45.93 4.28 -37.43
CA THR A 28 -44.54 4.18 -36.95
C THR A 28 -44.40 3.37 -35.66
N LYS A 29 -45.48 2.73 -35.19
CA LYS A 29 -45.42 1.85 -34.03
C LYS A 29 -44.50 0.67 -34.36
N THR A 30 -43.32 0.67 -33.77
CA THR A 30 -42.33 -0.39 -33.94
C THR A 30 -43.01 -1.70 -33.53
N GLN A 31 -43.24 -2.58 -34.50
CA GLN A 31 -43.87 -3.87 -34.24
C GLN A 31 -42.80 -4.78 -33.65
N TYR A 32 -42.71 -4.80 -32.33
CA TYR A 32 -41.86 -5.74 -31.61
C TYR A 32 -42.43 -7.14 -31.68
N SER A 33 -41.56 -8.16 -31.72
CA SER A 33 -41.94 -9.53 -31.38
C SER A 33 -42.52 -9.57 -29.96
N ASN A 34 -43.25 -10.63 -29.60
CA ASN A 34 -43.73 -10.78 -28.22
C ASN A 34 -42.56 -10.76 -27.22
N ASP A 35 -41.43 -11.36 -27.58
CA ASP A 35 -40.19 -11.35 -26.80
C ASP A 35 -39.64 -9.93 -26.67
N GLY A 36 -39.60 -9.17 -27.77
CA GLY A 36 -39.18 -7.77 -27.76
C GLY A 36 -40.08 -6.89 -26.90
N LYS A 37 -41.39 -7.17 -26.88
CA LYS A 37 -42.35 -6.50 -26.00
C LYS A 37 -42.09 -6.83 -24.53
N PHE A 38 -41.80 -8.09 -24.21
CA PHE A 38 -41.44 -8.51 -22.86
C PHE A 38 -40.18 -7.79 -22.35
N ILE A 39 -39.11 -7.77 -23.17
CA ILE A 39 -37.86 -7.08 -22.84
C ILE A 39 -38.09 -5.58 -22.58
N LEU A 40 -38.94 -4.93 -23.38
CA LEU A 40 -39.27 -3.53 -23.20
C LEU A 40 -40.06 -3.27 -21.91
N GLU A 41 -41.03 -4.14 -21.59
CA GLU A 41 -41.86 -4.02 -20.38
C GLU A 41 -41.05 -4.26 -19.09
N HIS A 42 -40.00 -5.08 -19.14
CA HIS A 42 -39.16 -5.43 -17.98
C HIS A 42 -37.77 -4.79 -18.03
N GLN A 43 -37.56 -3.79 -18.90
CA GLN A 43 -36.25 -3.23 -19.21
C GLN A 43 -35.46 -2.82 -17.97
N ASP A 44 -36.09 -2.14 -17.01
CA ASP A 44 -35.38 -1.62 -15.84
C ASP A 44 -34.88 -2.75 -14.92
N SER A 45 -35.68 -3.80 -14.75
CA SER A 45 -35.29 -4.98 -13.97
C SER A 45 -34.18 -5.77 -14.65
N ILE A 46 -34.27 -5.94 -15.97
CA ILE A 46 -33.25 -6.62 -16.79
C ILE A 46 -31.92 -5.85 -16.72
N LYS A 47 -31.95 -4.53 -16.96
CA LYS A 47 -30.76 -3.67 -16.88
C LYS A 47 -30.09 -3.75 -15.51
N LYS A 48 -30.87 -3.68 -14.44
CA LYS A 48 -30.36 -3.83 -13.07
C LYS A 48 -29.69 -5.18 -12.87
N LYS A 49 -30.30 -6.27 -13.35
CA LYS A 49 -29.75 -7.61 -13.19
C LYS A 49 -28.45 -7.83 -13.98
N ILE A 50 -28.32 -7.22 -15.16
CA ILE A 50 -27.07 -7.22 -15.94
C ILE A 50 -25.96 -6.50 -15.18
N ILE A 51 -26.24 -5.32 -14.60
CA ILE A 51 -25.27 -4.56 -13.81
C ILE A 51 -24.81 -5.38 -12.60
N GLU A 52 -25.74 -5.99 -11.86
CA GLU A 52 -25.42 -6.81 -10.68
C GLU A 52 -24.50 -8.00 -11.00
N ASN A 53 -24.78 -8.73 -12.10
CA ASN A 53 -23.96 -9.88 -12.50
C ASN A 53 -22.56 -9.45 -12.94
N LEU A 54 -22.44 -8.37 -13.70
CA LEU A 54 -21.15 -7.93 -14.23
C LEU A 54 -20.31 -7.15 -13.19
N ASP A 55 -20.95 -6.46 -12.24
CA ASP A 55 -20.26 -5.89 -11.08
C ASP A 55 -19.58 -6.99 -10.22
N PHE A 56 -20.22 -8.17 -10.08
CA PHE A 56 -19.63 -9.33 -9.40
C PHE A 56 -18.36 -9.83 -10.10
N GLU A 57 -18.31 -9.75 -11.43
CA GLU A 57 -17.14 -10.08 -12.25
C GLU A 57 -16.07 -8.97 -12.29
N LYS A 58 -16.18 -7.97 -11.41
CA LYS A 58 -15.31 -6.78 -11.35
C LYS A 58 -15.37 -5.90 -12.61
N LYS A 59 -16.34 -6.11 -13.48
CA LYS A 59 -16.61 -5.29 -14.67
C LYS A 59 -17.59 -4.20 -14.26
N ARG A 60 -17.09 -3.06 -13.76
CA ARG A 60 -18.00 -1.98 -13.33
C ARG A 60 -18.68 -1.30 -14.50
N ILE A 61 -20.00 -1.45 -14.55
CA ILE A 61 -20.86 -0.90 -15.60
C ILE A 61 -21.70 0.23 -15.02
N LYS A 62 -21.71 1.38 -15.70
CA LYS A 62 -22.48 2.57 -15.33
C LYS A 62 -23.87 2.57 -15.93
N SER A 63 -24.01 2.04 -17.15
CA SER A 63 -25.26 2.02 -17.90
C SER A 63 -25.34 0.80 -18.81
N VAL A 64 -26.56 0.34 -19.06
CA VAL A 64 -26.87 -0.72 -20.02
C VAL A 64 -27.92 -0.19 -20.98
N THR A 65 -27.69 -0.38 -22.27
CA THR A 65 -28.63 -0.03 -23.33
C THR A 65 -28.98 -1.28 -24.13
N LEU A 66 -30.24 -1.71 -23.98
CA LEU A 66 -30.77 -2.87 -24.69
C LEU A 66 -30.96 -2.52 -26.16
N LEU A 67 -30.56 -3.41 -27.07
CA LEU A 67 -30.66 -3.20 -28.50
C LEU A 67 -32.08 -3.53 -28.99
N PRO A 68 -32.84 -2.54 -29.48
CA PRO A 68 -34.21 -2.78 -29.94
C PRO A 68 -34.24 -3.79 -31.09
N GLY A 69 -35.19 -4.74 -31.04
CA GLY A 69 -35.37 -5.74 -32.09
C GLY A 69 -34.35 -6.88 -32.10
N SER A 70 -33.44 -6.94 -31.13
CA SER A 70 -32.49 -8.07 -30.98
C SER A 70 -33.08 -9.28 -30.24
N ALA A 71 -34.25 -9.13 -29.63
CA ALA A 71 -34.86 -10.16 -28.82
C ALA A 71 -35.41 -11.32 -29.67
N SER A 72 -34.94 -12.53 -29.40
CA SER A 72 -35.37 -13.77 -30.04
C SER A 72 -35.64 -14.86 -29.00
N GLY A 73 -36.85 -15.39 -29.03
CA GLY A 73 -37.26 -16.53 -28.21
C GLY A 73 -36.85 -17.87 -28.79
N GLU A 74 -36.34 -18.75 -27.93
CA GLU A 74 -36.04 -20.15 -28.20
C GLU A 74 -36.63 -21.03 -27.10
N TYR A 75 -36.69 -22.34 -27.34
CA TYR A 75 -37.18 -23.29 -26.35
C TYR A 75 -36.34 -24.56 -26.41
N ASP A 76 -36.11 -25.16 -25.24
CA ASP A 76 -35.64 -26.53 -25.17
C ASP A 76 -36.86 -27.48 -25.14
N ASN A 77 -36.70 -28.68 -25.71
CA ASN A 77 -37.80 -29.63 -25.84
C ASN A 77 -38.03 -30.49 -24.58
N GLY A 78 -37.28 -30.22 -23.50
CA GLY A 78 -37.37 -30.85 -22.19
C GLY A 78 -37.13 -32.38 -22.12
N GLY A 79 -37.13 -33.09 -23.26
CA GLY A 79 -37.11 -34.55 -23.29
C GLY A 79 -38.30 -35.15 -22.55
N ASP A 80 -38.03 -35.95 -21.51
CA ASP A 80 -39.04 -36.58 -20.65
C ASP A 80 -39.66 -35.62 -19.61
N VAL A 81 -39.15 -34.40 -19.48
CA VAL A 81 -39.67 -33.35 -18.58
C VAL A 81 -40.14 -32.12 -19.38
N SER A 82 -40.82 -31.17 -18.72
CA SER A 82 -41.19 -29.90 -19.35
C SER A 82 -39.95 -29.09 -19.71
N GLY A 83 -39.97 -28.48 -20.88
CA GLY A 83 -38.87 -27.63 -21.34
C GLY A 83 -38.94 -26.20 -20.81
N ASN A 84 -37.86 -25.46 -20.97
CA ASN A 84 -37.79 -24.03 -20.66
C ASN A 84 -37.94 -23.19 -21.92
N TYR A 85 -38.42 -21.97 -21.74
CA TYR A 85 -38.36 -20.93 -22.75
C TYR A 85 -37.20 -19.99 -22.45
N HIS A 86 -36.51 -19.53 -23.49
CA HIS A 86 -35.35 -18.65 -23.36
C HIS A 86 -35.52 -17.43 -24.26
N ILE A 87 -35.22 -16.24 -23.77
CA ILE A 87 -35.16 -15.03 -24.60
C ILE A 87 -33.72 -14.56 -24.65
N TYR A 88 -33.14 -14.61 -25.85
CA TYR A 88 -31.83 -14.03 -26.14
C TYR A 88 -31.98 -12.60 -26.62
N PHE A 89 -31.15 -11.69 -26.13
CA PHE A 89 -31.12 -10.31 -26.59
C PHE A 89 -29.71 -9.75 -26.51
N SER A 90 -29.47 -8.67 -27.25
CA SER A 90 -28.19 -7.97 -27.24
C SER A 90 -28.31 -6.64 -26.51
N ALA A 91 -27.22 -6.21 -25.90
CA ALA A 91 -27.10 -4.89 -25.29
C ALA A 91 -25.68 -4.35 -25.51
N TYR A 92 -25.51 -3.05 -25.30
CA TYR A 92 -24.20 -2.45 -25.09
C TYR A 92 -24.19 -1.74 -23.75
N VAL A 93 -23.00 -1.56 -23.19
CA VAL A 93 -22.82 -0.98 -21.87
C VAL A 93 -21.98 0.29 -21.94
N ASN A 94 -22.15 1.18 -20.96
CA ASN A 94 -21.44 2.46 -20.86
C ASN A 94 -21.55 3.35 -22.13
N ASP A 95 -22.62 3.16 -22.90
CA ASP A 95 -22.82 3.78 -24.20
C ASP A 95 -21.68 3.53 -25.22
N ASN A 96 -20.96 2.42 -25.04
CA ASN A 96 -19.89 1.97 -25.92
C ASN A 96 -20.32 0.71 -26.69
N LYS A 97 -20.43 0.81 -28.01
CA LYS A 97 -20.83 -0.30 -28.89
C LYS A 97 -19.83 -1.45 -28.91
N GLU A 98 -18.55 -1.16 -28.66
CA GLU A 98 -17.51 -2.19 -28.57
C GLU A 98 -17.63 -2.99 -27.27
N GLN A 99 -18.25 -2.43 -26.22
CA GLN A 99 -18.65 -3.14 -25.00
C GLN A 99 -20.06 -3.70 -25.18
N SER A 100 -20.19 -4.66 -26.10
CA SER A 100 -21.44 -5.35 -26.36
C SER A 100 -21.53 -6.64 -25.55
N LEU A 101 -22.77 -7.05 -25.28
CA LEU A 101 -23.07 -8.33 -24.64
C LEU A 101 -24.28 -8.99 -25.29
N ARG A 102 -24.33 -10.31 -25.19
CA ARG A 102 -25.50 -11.14 -25.45
C ARG A 102 -25.93 -11.75 -24.12
N ALA A 103 -27.20 -11.59 -23.77
CA ALA A 103 -27.75 -12.08 -22.52
C ALA A 103 -28.95 -12.99 -22.76
N GLU A 104 -29.13 -13.94 -21.85
CA GLU A 104 -30.24 -14.88 -21.83
C GLU A 104 -31.18 -14.58 -20.64
N LEU A 105 -32.49 -14.57 -20.89
CA LEU A 105 -33.50 -14.75 -19.85
C LEU A 105 -34.08 -16.16 -19.96
N SER A 106 -34.04 -16.92 -18.87
CA SER A 106 -34.59 -18.27 -18.81
C SER A 106 -35.91 -18.30 -18.03
N PHE A 107 -36.89 -19.02 -18.58
CA PHE A 107 -38.26 -19.13 -18.09
C PHE A 107 -38.64 -20.60 -17.93
N PRO A 108 -38.38 -21.18 -16.75
CA PRO A 108 -38.65 -22.60 -16.52
C PRO A 108 -40.15 -22.92 -16.44
N ASP A 109 -40.98 -21.95 -16.07
CA ASP A 109 -42.42 -22.13 -15.86
C ASP A 109 -43.27 -21.75 -17.09
N ALA A 110 -42.64 -21.63 -18.26
CA ALA A 110 -43.30 -21.26 -19.51
C ALA A 110 -44.24 -22.35 -20.07
N GLY A 111 -44.37 -23.49 -19.38
CA GLY A 111 -45.32 -24.55 -19.69
C GLY A 111 -45.05 -25.24 -21.03
N ILE A 112 -43.77 -25.43 -21.38
CA ILE A 112 -43.39 -26.16 -22.61
C ILE A 112 -43.56 -27.66 -22.36
N ALA A 113 -44.46 -28.29 -23.12
CA ALA A 113 -44.74 -29.71 -22.96
C ALA A 113 -43.51 -30.57 -23.36
N PRO A 114 -43.33 -31.74 -22.71
CA PRO A 114 -42.36 -32.74 -23.16
C PRO A 114 -42.54 -33.06 -24.65
N PHE A 115 -41.43 -33.21 -25.38
CA PHE A 115 -41.43 -33.54 -26.82
C PHE A 115 -42.20 -32.53 -27.70
N THR A 116 -42.17 -31.24 -27.35
CA THR A 116 -42.75 -30.19 -28.20
C THR A 116 -41.93 -30.06 -29.50
N PHE A 117 -42.56 -30.31 -30.65
CA PHE A 117 -41.95 -30.15 -31.98
C PHE A 117 -42.42 -28.89 -32.72
N ILE A 118 -43.55 -28.31 -32.30
CA ILE A 118 -44.09 -27.07 -32.86
C ILE A 118 -43.64 -25.94 -31.95
N HIS A 119 -43.02 -24.90 -32.53
CA HIS A 119 -42.53 -23.76 -31.76
C HIS A 119 -43.64 -23.19 -30.86
N PRO A 120 -43.55 -23.35 -29.53
CA PRO A 120 -44.57 -22.91 -28.61
C PRO A 120 -44.59 -21.38 -28.59
N ASN A 121 -45.77 -20.81 -28.38
CA ASN A 121 -45.90 -19.37 -28.17
C ASN A 121 -46.38 -19.15 -26.74
N PRO A 122 -45.47 -18.87 -25.79
CA PRO A 122 -45.78 -18.83 -24.36
C PRO A 122 -46.68 -17.64 -23.96
N TYR A 123 -47.01 -16.78 -24.91
CA TYR A 123 -47.86 -15.60 -24.72
C TYR A 123 -49.33 -15.84 -25.10
N LYS A 124 -49.65 -17.00 -25.69
CA LYS A 124 -51.01 -17.30 -26.18
C LYS A 124 -51.91 -17.93 -25.12
N ASP A 125 -51.35 -18.77 -24.25
CA ASP A 125 -52.13 -19.46 -23.22
C ASP A 125 -52.07 -18.69 -21.90
N LYS A 126 -53.22 -18.58 -21.22
CA LYS A 126 -53.31 -17.95 -19.90
C LYS A 126 -52.78 -18.85 -18.78
N SER A 127 -52.58 -20.14 -19.05
CA SER A 127 -51.98 -21.07 -18.09
C SER A 127 -50.45 -21.05 -18.08
N GLN A 128 -49.80 -20.32 -18.99
CA GLN A 128 -48.35 -20.19 -19.05
C GLN A 128 -47.90 -18.99 -18.21
N ASP A 129 -46.94 -19.21 -17.30
CA ASP A 129 -46.46 -18.18 -16.40
C ASP A 129 -45.11 -17.65 -16.85
N MET A 130 -45.12 -16.42 -17.38
CA MET A 130 -43.94 -15.69 -17.81
C MET A 130 -43.46 -14.69 -16.75
N SER A 131 -44.02 -14.74 -15.53
CA SER A 131 -43.72 -13.80 -14.44
C SER A 131 -42.40 -14.11 -13.73
N THR A 132 -41.97 -15.38 -13.73
CA THR A 132 -40.73 -15.82 -13.09
C THR A 132 -39.66 -16.07 -14.15
N TRP A 133 -38.55 -15.36 -14.03
CA TRP A 133 -37.41 -15.48 -14.94
C TRP A 133 -36.08 -15.33 -14.21
N TYR A 134 -35.05 -15.94 -14.80
CA TYR A 134 -33.69 -15.90 -14.29
C TYR A 134 -32.75 -15.35 -15.36
N MET A 135 -31.72 -14.62 -14.93
CA MET A 135 -30.63 -14.24 -15.83
C MET A 135 -29.78 -15.48 -16.08
N GLY A 136 -29.72 -15.92 -17.33
CA GLY A 136 -28.85 -16.98 -17.78
C GLY A 136 -27.44 -16.47 -18.07
N GLU A 137 -26.81 -17.04 -19.09
CA GLU A 137 -25.47 -16.65 -19.50
C GLU A 137 -25.43 -15.21 -20.04
N ILE A 138 -24.35 -14.50 -19.71
CA ILE A 138 -24.00 -13.20 -20.28
C ILE A 138 -22.66 -13.35 -20.99
N GLU A 139 -22.69 -13.40 -22.31
CA GLU A 139 -21.49 -13.39 -23.14
C GLU A 139 -21.11 -11.93 -23.42
N ILE A 140 -19.88 -11.54 -23.10
CA ILE A 140 -19.35 -10.19 -23.38
C ILE A 140 -18.40 -10.20 -24.56
N SER A 141 -18.29 -9.08 -25.27
CA SER A 141 -17.30 -8.90 -26.32
C SER A 141 -15.85 -8.95 -25.80
N GLU A 142 -14.94 -9.45 -26.63
CA GLU A 142 -13.49 -9.44 -26.37
C GLU A 142 -12.88 -8.04 -26.60
N ASP A 143 -13.29 -7.04 -25.81
CA ASP A 143 -12.77 -5.68 -25.90
C ASP A 143 -11.98 -5.26 -24.65
N SER A 144 -10.78 -4.70 -24.82
CA SER A 144 -9.91 -4.30 -23.68
C SER A 144 -10.51 -3.19 -22.83
N SER A 145 -11.46 -2.41 -23.36
CA SER A 145 -12.18 -1.39 -22.61
C SER A 145 -13.05 -1.97 -21.50
N TRP A 146 -13.25 -3.30 -21.42
CA TRP A 146 -13.85 -3.94 -20.25
C TRP A 146 -12.95 -3.91 -19.01
N ASP A 147 -11.64 -3.68 -19.15
CA ASP A 147 -10.65 -3.79 -18.06
C ASP A 147 -10.11 -2.45 -17.52
N TRP A 148 -10.53 -1.31 -18.09
CA TRP A 148 -10.00 0.03 -17.76
C TRP A 148 -9.98 0.36 -16.26
N LYS A 149 -10.94 -0.15 -15.47
CA LYS A 149 -11.02 0.13 -14.04
C LYS A 149 -10.09 -0.76 -13.20
N ARG A 150 -9.83 -1.98 -13.66
CA ARG A 150 -8.79 -2.86 -13.08
C ARG A 150 -7.42 -2.20 -13.25
N GLU A 151 -7.12 -1.75 -14.47
CA GLU A 151 -5.89 -1.02 -14.78
C GLU A 151 -5.77 0.27 -13.96
N GLN A 152 -6.87 1.00 -13.79
CA GLN A 152 -6.89 2.21 -12.96
C GLN A 152 -6.58 1.92 -11.49
N ASP A 153 -7.14 0.85 -10.92
CA ASP A 153 -6.94 0.51 -9.52
C ASP A 153 -5.54 -0.09 -9.29
N GLU A 154 -5.02 -0.89 -10.22
CA GLU A 154 -3.61 -1.34 -10.24
C GLU A 154 -2.64 -0.15 -10.33
N ALA A 155 -2.93 0.83 -11.19
CA ALA A 155 -2.11 2.05 -11.30
C ALA A 155 -2.12 2.88 -10.02
N LYS A 156 -3.26 3.00 -9.33
CA LYS A 156 -3.34 3.69 -8.03
C LYS A 156 -2.54 2.97 -6.96
N GLU A 157 -2.63 1.64 -6.91
CA GLU A 157 -1.86 0.82 -5.97
C GLU A 157 -0.36 0.95 -6.23
N ALA A 158 0.06 0.87 -7.48
CA ALA A 158 1.45 1.09 -7.88
C ALA A 158 1.96 2.47 -7.46
N LEU A 159 1.16 3.53 -7.66
CA LEU A 159 1.51 4.90 -7.28
C LEU A 159 1.63 5.07 -5.75
N TYR A 160 0.72 4.44 -4.99
CA TYR A 160 0.75 4.44 -3.53
C TYR A 160 2.02 3.75 -3.00
N ASN A 161 2.34 2.56 -3.52
CA ASN A 161 3.53 1.81 -3.13
C ASN A 161 4.82 2.56 -3.47
N PHE A 162 4.88 3.20 -4.66
CA PHE A 162 6.03 4.02 -5.05
C PHE A 162 6.25 5.22 -4.12
N SER A 163 5.16 5.90 -3.74
CA SER A 163 5.24 7.06 -2.85
C SER A 163 5.73 6.69 -1.45
N ASN A 164 5.27 5.56 -0.90
CA ASN A 164 5.76 5.05 0.39
C ASN A 164 7.25 4.67 0.33
N ALA A 165 7.67 3.99 -0.74
CA ALA A 165 9.09 3.64 -0.94
C ALA A 165 9.99 4.89 -1.04
N LEU A 166 9.52 5.96 -1.70
CA LEU A 166 10.24 7.23 -1.74
C LEU A 166 10.33 7.91 -0.37
N ALA A 167 9.24 7.88 0.42
CA ALA A 167 9.25 8.44 1.77
C ALA A 167 10.26 7.70 2.67
N GLU A 168 10.23 6.36 2.65
CA GLU A 168 11.17 5.52 3.41
C GLU A 168 12.62 5.74 2.96
N SER A 169 12.87 5.82 1.65
CA SER A 169 14.19 6.12 1.10
C SER A 169 14.67 7.52 1.51
N GLY A 170 13.78 8.51 1.49
CA GLY A 170 14.07 9.87 1.94
C GLY A 170 14.44 9.92 3.42
N GLU A 171 13.69 9.25 4.28
CA GLU A 171 14.00 9.12 5.71
C GLU A 171 15.35 8.43 5.95
N ASN A 172 15.66 7.37 5.18
CA ASN A 172 16.95 6.68 5.26
C ASN A 172 18.12 7.59 4.84
N ILE A 173 17.97 8.38 3.78
CA ILE A 173 18.98 9.35 3.32
C ILE A 173 19.19 10.42 4.39
N VAL A 174 18.12 11.01 4.93
CA VAL A 174 18.22 12.03 5.99
C VAL A 174 18.93 11.47 7.21
N TYR A 175 18.56 10.26 7.64
CA TYR A 175 19.21 9.57 8.75
C TYR A 175 20.71 9.37 8.50
N ARG A 176 21.09 8.92 7.29
CA ARG A 176 22.49 8.73 6.91
C ARG A 176 23.30 10.03 6.94
N VAL A 177 22.77 11.10 6.33
CA VAL A 177 23.44 12.40 6.27
C VAL A 177 23.60 13.00 7.66
N GLN A 178 22.57 12.89 8.51
CA GLN A 178 22.69 13.32 9.89
C GLN A 178 23.80 12.53 10.60
N LYS A 179 23.84 11.19 10.43
CA LYS A 179 24.82 10.31 11.10
C LYS A 179 26.24 10.69 10.72
N GLU A 180 26.50 10.85 9.43
CA GLU A 180 27.82 11.27 8.94
C GLU A 180 28.23 12.63 9.50
N ARG A 181 27.29 13.59 9.56
CA ARG A 181 27.57 14.93 10.10
C ARG A 181 27.88 14.91 11.60
N ALA A 182 27.11 14.17 12.40
CA ALA A 182 27.31 14.06 13.84
C ALA A 182 28.62 13.34 14.18
N THR A 183 28.94 12.24 13.48
CA THR A 183 30.22 11.55 13.63
C THR A 183 31.39 12.48 13.27
N ARG A 184 31.27 13.28 12.21
CA ARG A 184 32.32 14.24 11.83
C ARG A 184 32.55 15.27 12.93
N PHE A 185 31.50 15.94 13.42
CA PHE A 185 31.65 16.94 14.49
C PHE A 185 32.21 16.32 15.77
N PHE A 186 31.74 15.13 16.14
CA PHE A 186 32.27 14.45 17.31
C PHE A 186 33.76 14.12 17.16
N ASN A 187 34.19 13.64 15.99
CA ASN A 187 35.60 13.37 15.74
C ASN A 187 36.45 14.65 15.76
N GLU A 188 35.95 15.75 15.19
CA GLU A 188 36.62 17.06 15.27
C GLU A 188 36.78 17.51 16.74
N TRP A 189 35.72 17.38 17.55
CA TRP A 189 35.76 17.69 18.97
C TRP A 189 36.76 16.78 19.71
N LEU A 190 36.70 15.47 19.49
CA LEU A 190 37.59 14.50 20.13
C LEU A 190 39.06 14.79 19.79
N GLN A 191 39.38 15.17 18.55
CA GLN A 191 40.76 15.51 18.17
C GLN A 191 41.33 16.68 18.97
N VAL A 192 40.51 17.69 19.28
CA VAL A 192 40.92 18.85 20.07
C VAL A 192 41.07 18.49 21.55
N HIS A 193 40.16 17.66 22.07
CA HIS A 193 40.06 17.37 23.51
C HIS A 193 40.64 16.00 23.93
N GLN A 194 41.29 15.26 23.02
CA GLN A 194 41.75 13.89 23.26
C GLN A 194 42.69 13.76 24.46
N GLU A 195 43.59 14.71 24.68
CA GLU A 195 44.53 14.65 25.81
C GLU A 195 43.82 14.82 27.16
N ASN A 196 42.85 15.73 27.21
CA ASN A 196 42.02 15.93 28.40
C ASN A 196 41.18 14.68 28.68
N PHE A 197 40.61 14.08 27.62
CA PHE A 197 39.84 12.83 27.73
C PHE A 197 40.73 11.68 28.22
N LYS A 198 41.88 11.42 27.59
CA LYS A 198 42.82 10.38 28.01
C LYS A 198 43.24 10.56 29.47
N SER A 199 43.58 11.79 29.86
CA SER A 199 43.97 12.13 31.23
C SER A 199 42.84 11.85 32.24
N ALA A 200 41.60 12.20 31.90
CA ALA A 200 40.42 11.94 32.71
C ALA A 200 40.22 10.44 32.98
N ILE A 201 40.19 9.62 31.92
CA ILE A 201 40.04 8.17 32.04
C ILE A 201 41.20 7.54 32.80
N GLN A 202 42.43 7.96 32.48
CA GLN A 202 43.62 7.43 33.12
C GLN A 202 43.64 7.74 34.62
N SER A 203 43.28 8.96 35.00
CA SER A 203 43.20 9.36 36.42
C SER A 203 42.19 8.51 37.17
N GLU A 204 41.04 8.24 36.55
CA GLU A 204 39.99 7.42 37.15
C GLU A 204 40.42 5.95 37.31
N LEU A 205 41.01 5.35 36.26
CA LEU A 205 41.45 3.96 36.26
C LEU A 205 42.59 3.73 37.28
N TYR A 206 43.61 4.58 37.29
CA TYR A 206 44.80 4.39 38.12
C TYR A 206 44.64 4.88 39.55
N ARG A 207 43.61 5.70 39.85
CA ARG A 207 43.25 6.00 41.24
C ARG A 207 42.81 4.73 41.97
N GLU A 208 41.96 3.92 41.33
CA GLU A 208 41.45 2.68 41.93
C GLU A 208 42.40 1.49 41.77
N LEU A 209 43.21 1.48 40.69
CA LEU A 209 44.10 0.39 40.29
C LEU A 209 45.49 0.91 39.89
N PRO A 210 46.29 1.48 40.82
CA PRO A 210 47.59 2.07 40.51
C PRO A 210 48.59 1.06 39.94
N GLU A 211 48.44 -0.24 40.23
CA GLU A 211 49.27 -1.30 39.66
C GLU A 211 49.14 -1.44 38.14
N LEU A 212 48.02 -1.00 37.57
CA LEU A 212 47.80 -1.03 36.13
C LEU A 212 48.65 -0.01 35.39
N GLU A 213 49.03 1.12 36.01
CA GLU A 213 49.93 2.08 35.37
C GLU A 213 51.28 1.44 35.01
N GLN A 214 51.81 0.63 35.92
CA GLN A 214 53.04 -0.12 35.66
C GLN A 214 52.85 -1.23 34.63
N SER A 215 51.64 -1.78 34.48
CA SER A 215 51.37 -2.90 33.58
C SER A 215 51.02 -2.43 32.16
N LEU A 216 50.35 -1.29 32.02
CA LEU A 216 49.77 -0.79 30.77
C LEU A 216 50.52 0.44 30.22
N GLY A 217 51.13 1.27 31.09
CA GLY A 217 51.65 2.59 30.70
C GLY A 217 50.53 3.64 30.61
N LYS A 218 50.75 4.76 29.92
CA LYS A 218 49.68 5.75 29.71
C LYS A 218 48.70 5.31 28.64
N ILE A 219 47.53 5.93 28.62
CA ILE A 219 46.62 5.81 27.48
C ILE A 219 47.29 6.50 26.28
N GLN A 220 47.51 5.74 25.21
CA GLN A 220 48.17 6.21 24.01
C GLN A 220 47.17 6.85 23.05
N SER A 221 46.07 6.16 22.78
CA SER A 221 45.05 6.60 21.83
C SER A 221 43.66 6.44 22.39
N ILE A 222 42.75 7.30 21.91
CA ILE A 222 41.31 7.19 22.12
C ILE A 222 40.61 7.52 20.81
N ARG A 223 39.61 6.71 20.45
CA ARG A 223 38.76 6.96 19.28
C ARG A 223 37.34 6.49 19.55
N LEU A 224 36.40 7.02 18.78
CA LEU A 224 35.06 6.46 18.76
C LEU A 224 35.14 5.02 18.24
N SER A 225 34.52 4.08 18.95
CA SER A 225 34.57 2.66 18.59
C SER A 225 33.98 2.38 17.21
N GLU A 226 34.56 1.45 16.48
CA GLU A 226 34.03 1.00 15.19
C GLU A 226 32.72 0.20 15.37
N TYR A 227 32.49 -0.36 16.56
CA TYR A 227 31.31 -1.16 16.90
C TYR A 227 30.12 -0.35 17.43
N GLN A 228 30.11 0.96 17.20
CA GLN A 228 29.00 1.83 17.61
C GLN A 228 27.67 1.38 17.01
N SER A 229 26.74 0.97 17.88
CA SER A 229 25.43 0.45 17.50
C SER A 229 24.43 1.53 17.11
N TYR A 230 24.73 2.82 17.34
CA TYR A 230 23.81 3.92 17.05
C TYR A 230 24.50 5.27 16.81
N PHE A 231 23.66 6.25 16.44
CA PHE A 231 24.01 7.64 16.20
C PHE A 231 24.54 8.35 17.47
N PRO A 232 25.69 9.04 17.39
CA PRO A 232 26.18 9.86 18.51
C PRO A 232 25.21 11.01 18.82
N SER A 233 24.52 10.94 19.96
CA SER A 233 23.52 11.93 20.39
C SER A 233 23.72 12.28 21.86
N SER A 234 23.23 13.46 22.28
CA SER A 234 23.50 14.07 23.60
C SER A 234 23.07 13.25 24.82
N SER A 235 22.30 12.20 24.63
CA SER A 235 21.72 11.38 25.71
C SER A 235 22.02 9.89 25.61
N ARG A 236 22.75 9.44 24.58
CA ARG A 236 23.11 8.02 24.44
C ARG A 236 24.53 7.78 24.92
N GLU A 237 24.75 6.60 25.49
CA GLU A 237 26.08 6.11 25.84
C GLU A 237 26.96 6.05 24.58
N LEU A 238 28.27 6.09 24.65
CA LEU A 238 29.14 5.92 23.50
C LEU A 238 30.25 4.96 23.89
N SER A 239 30.56 4.03 23.00
CA SER A 239 31.74 3.18 23.09
C SER A 239 32.98 3.88 22.52
N PHE A 240 34.05 3.87 23.30
CA PHE A 240 35.35 4.43 22.97
C PHE A 240 36.38 3.33 23.00
N ASP A 241 37.13 3.21 21.93
CA ASP A 241 38.26 2.30 21.84
C ASP A 241 39.50 3.05 22.32
N ILE A 242 40.21 2.47 23.29
CA ILE A 242 41.46 3.00 23.83
C ILE A 242 42.58 1.98 23.72
N SER A 243 43.80 2.46 23.52
CA SER A 243 45.01 1.64 23.58
C SER A 243 46.00 2.21 24.59
N PHE A 244 46.90 1.35 25.06
CA PHE A 244 47.88 1.69 26.09
C PHE A 244 49.30 1.66 25.51
N GLU A 245 50.22 2.48 26.03
CA GLU A 245 51.60 2.59 25.53
C GLU A 245 52.34 1.25 25.45
N LYS A 246 52.07 0.31 26.37
CA LYS A 246 52.71 -1.01 26.38
C LYS A 246 52.04 -2.04 25.47
N TYR A 247 50.82 -1.76 25.03
CA TYR A 247 50.00 -2.60 24.15
C TYR A 247 49.30 -1.74 23.08
N PRO A 248 50.08 -1.07 22.20
CA PRO A 248 49.54 -0.16 21.19
C PRO A 248 48.59 -0.85 20.20
N GLU A 249 48.79 -2.15 19.98
CA GLU A 249 48.02 -2.98 19.07
C GLU A 249 46.74 -3.56 19.68
N GLU A 250 46.57 -3.49 21.00
CA GLU A 250 45.40 -4.02 21.69
C GLU A 250 44.46 -2.89 22.09
N VAL A 251 43.16 -3.18 22.02
CA VAL A 251 42.10 -2.22 22.28
C VAL A 251 41.31 -2.68 23.49
N ALA A 252 41.07 -1.74 24.40
CA ALA A 252 40.02 -1.85 25.40
C ALA A 252 38.89 -0.89 25.04
N THR A 253 37.66 -1.29 25.32
CA THR A 253 36.47 -0.48 25.06
C THR A 253 35.91 0.07 26.37
N ILE A 254 35.68 1.38 26.41
CA ILE A 254 35.02 2.08 27.51
C ILE A 254 33.67 2.58 27.02
N LYS A 255 32.66 2.53 27.88
CA LYS A 255 31.34 3.08 27.59
C LYS A 255 31.06 4.30 28.45
N GLY A 256 30.59 5.39 27.85
CA GLY A 256 30.20 6.59 28.57
C GLY A 256 29.33 7.55 27.77
N VAL A 257 28.45 8.27 28.44
CA VAL A 257 27.55 9.27 27.88
C VAL A 257 28.27 10.62 27.85
N VAL A 258 28.48 11.17 26.65
CA VAL A 258 29.06 12.51 26.49
C VAL A 258 27.94 13.55 26.44
N ARG A 259 27.96 14.49 27.37
CA ARG A 259 26.96 15.56 27.51
C ARG A 259 27.60 16.92 27.26
N SER A 260 26.98 17.71 26.39
CA SER A 260 27.38 19.11 26.22
C SER A 260 27.10 19.90 27.49
N GLN A 261 28.00 20.83 27.81
CA GLN A 261 27.85 21.80 28.88
C GLN A 261 27.31 23.14 28.35
N SER A 262 27.14 23.29 27.04
CA SER A 262 26.57 24.46 26.39
C SER A 262 25.14 24.20 25.89
N GLU A 263 24.46 25.25 25.42
CA GLU A 263 23.15 25.10 24.75
C GLU A 263 23.23 24.28 23.45
N GLN A 264 24.41 24.19 22.84
CA GLN A 264 24.62 23.48 21.58
C GLN A 264 25.30 22.13 21.81
N SER A 265 24.85 21.12 21.08
CA SER A 265 25.39 19.76 21.18
C SER A 265 26.74 19.64 20.47
N ILE A 266 27.71 18.92 21.07
CA ILE A 266 28.98 18.59 20.39
C ILE A 266 28.82 17.81 19.08
N PHE A 267 27.64 17.19 18.88
CA PHE A 267 27.26 16.50 17.65
C PHE A 267 26.78 17.45 16.54
N GLN A 268 26.69 18.75 16.83
CA GLN A 268 26.27 19.81 15.92
C GLN A 268 27.29 20.96 15.86
N ASP A 269 28.02 21.19 16.94
CA ASP A 269 29.09 22.19 17.08
C ASP A 269 30.27 21.57 17.83
N SER A 270 31.36 21.30 17.11
CA SER A 270 32.58 20.68 17.67
C SER A 270 33.38 21.60 18.59
N SER A 271 32.96 22.85 18.81
CA SER A 271 33.60 23.78 19.75
C SER A 271 32.95 23.83 21.14
N ALA A 272 31.82 23.14 21.33
CA ALA A 272 31.13 23.12 22.61
C ALA A 272 31.92 22.33 23.67
N SER A 273 31.96 22.85 24.90
CA SER A 273 32.51 22.12 26.05
C SER A 273 31.61 20.93 26.40
N ALA A 274 32.19 19.84 26.89
CA ALA A 274 31.43 18.65 27.28
C ALA A 274 31.98 17.97 28.53
N SER A 275 31.16 17.12 29.13
CA SER A 275 31.52 16.20 30.19
C SER A 275 31.22 14.77 29.74
N ILE A 276 32.05 13.82 30.14
CA ILE A 276 31.70 12.41 30.05
C ILE A 276 31.10 11.95 31.37
N SER A 277 29.99 11.24 31.30
CA SER A 277 29.38 10.57 32.44
C SER A 277 29.28 9.09 32.16
N PHE A 278 29.28 8.27 33.20
CA PHE A 278 29.15 6.82 33.05
C PHE A 278 27.74 6.41 33.48
N ASP A 279 27.17 5.41 32.81
CA ASP A 279 25.79 5.01 33.08
C ASP A 279 25.63 4.57 34.54
N ASN A 280 24.67 5.18 35.25
CA ASN A 280 24.49 5.06 36.70
C ASN A 280 25.79 5.23 37.52
N GLY A 281 26.73 6.05 37.04
CA GLY A 281 28.03 6.27 37.67
C GLY A 281 28.94 5.05 37.66
N ARG A 282 28.69 4.06 36.81
CA ARG A 282 29.46 2.82 36.75
C ARG A 282 30.55 2.91 35.68
N PHE A 283 31.80 2.98 36.09
CA PHE A 283 32.93 2.85 35.17
C PHE A 283 33.05 1.39 34.71
N VAL A 284 33.23 1.21 33.39
CA VAL A 284 33.45 -0.10 32.77
C VAL A 284 34.51 0.04 31.68
N ILE A 285 35.52 -0.80 31.75
CA ILE A 285 36.51 -0.99 30.68
C ILE A 285 36.59 -2.48 30.35
N ASP A 286 36.25 -2.81 29.11
CA ASP A 286 36.21 -4.17 28.57
C ASP A 286 37.46 -4.41 27.72
N SER A 287 38.02 -5.60 27.76
CA SER A 287 39.05 -6.04 26.81
C SER A 287 38.48 -7.06 25.83
N GLU A 288 39.13 -7.23 24.68
CA GLU A 288 38.80 -8.35 23.79
C GLU A 288 39.20 -9.68 24.42
N ASN A 289 38.41 -10.72 24.19
CA ASN A 289 38.75 -12.08 24.63
C ASN A 289 40.11 -12.51 24.06
N ASP A 290 40.87 -13.26 24.84
CA ASP A 290 42.21 -13.75 24.50
C ASP A 290 43.29 -12.67 24.24
N SER A 291 42.99 -11.40 24.51
CA SER A 291 43.98 -10.30 24.48
C SER A 291 44.96 -10.36 25.68
N LYS A 292 46.12 -9.71 25.59
CA LYS A 292 46.99 -9.54 26.76
C LYS A 292 46.31 -8.65 27.81
N LEU A 293 45.54 -7.65 27.36
CA LEU A 293 44.69 -6.83 28.22
C LEU A 293 43.73 -7.68 29.05
N TYR A 294 43.11 -8.70 28.45
CA TYR A 294 42.24 -9.65 29.15
C TYR A 294 42.95 -10.34 30.30
N SER A 295 44.16 -10.85 30.08
CA SER A 295 44.92 -11.48 31.17
C SER A 295 45.31 -10.47 32.26
N ILE A 296 45.51 -9.20 31.93
CA ILE A 296 45.88 -8.17 32.91
C ILE A 296 44.64 -7.78 33.71
N PHE A 297 43.52 -7.48 33.04
CA PHE A 297 42.27 -7.07 33.66
C PHE A 297 41.74 -8.17 34.56
N SER A 298 41.64 -9.41 34.09
CA SER A 298 41.15 -10.55 34.90
C SER A 298 41.99 -10.87 36.14
N LYS A 299 43.25 -10.42 36.20
CA LYS A 299 44.14 -10.58 37.37
C LYS A 299 44.15 -9.36 38.29
N SER A 300 43.57 -8.24 37.85
CA SER A 300 43.46 -7.04 38.66
C SER A 300 42.46 -7.24 39.80
N ARG A 301 42.63 -6.46 40.88
CA ARG A 301 41.77 -6.50 42.07
C ARG A 301 40.28 -6.27 41.77
N LEU A 302 39.97 -5.44 40.77
CA LEU A 302 38.61 -5.13 40.33
C LEU A 302 38.25 -5.81 39.00
N GLY A 303 39.07 -6.78 38.59
CA GLY A 303 38.90 -7.55 37.38
C GLY A 303 37.86 -8.65 37.49
N SER A 304 37.18 -8.94 36.39
CA SER A 304 36.26 -10.06 36.26
C SER A 304 36.88 -11.21 35.45
N SER A 305 36.29 -12.40 35.57
CA SER A 305 36.66 -13.55 34.74
C SER A 305 36.31 -13.38 33.26
N ALA A 306 35.58 -12.34 32.88
CA ALA A 306 35.28 -11.97 31.49
C ALA A 306 36.27 -10.92 30.93
N GLY A 307 37.30 -10.55 31.70
CA GLY A 307 38.33 -9.61 31.22
C GLY A 307 37.86 -8.15 31.18
N ASP A 308 36.87 -7.80 32.00
CA ASP A 308 36.48 -6.41 32.26
C ASP A 308 36.92 -5.94 33.65
N ILE A 309 37.06 -4.63 33.80
CA ILE A 309 37.15 -3.95 35.10
C ILE A 309 35.92 -3.07 35.23
N SER A 310 35.22 -3.20 36.36
CA SER A 310 34.03 -2.42 36.62
C SER A 310 33.85 -2.06 38.08
N TYR A 311 33.51 -0.80 38.34
CA TYR A 311 33.22 -0.28 39.68
C TYR A 311 32.34 0.98 39.61
N TYR A 312 31.71 1.32 40.73
CA TYR A 312 30.95 2.56 40.86
C TYR A 312 31.87 3.71 41.26
N LEU A 313 31.69 4.86 40.61
CA LEU A 313 32.39 6.08 40.93
C LEU A 313 31.96 6.61 42.32
N PRO A 314 32.87 7.22 43.09
CA PRO A 314 32.56 7.90 44.34
C PRO A 314 31.43 8.95 44.21
N GLU A 315 30.57 9.08 45.23
CA GLU A 315 29.38 9.95 45.22
C GLU A 315 29.71 11.45 45.05
N ASP A 316 30.92 11.88 45.41
CA ASP A 316 31.40 13.27 45.37
C ASP A 316 31.84 13.74 43.97
N HIS A 317 31.99 12.84 43.01
CA HIS A 317 32.40 13.17 41.63
C HIS A 317 31.23 13.50 40.68
N GLY A 318 30.00 13.60 41.18
CA GLY A 318 28.85 14.00 40.37
C GLY A 318 28.71 13.19 39.08
N HIS A 319 28.98 11.87 39.12
CA HIS A 319 28.89 10.91 38.02
C HIS A 319 29.50 11.34 36.66
N SER A 320 30.33 12.39 36.62
CA SER A 320 30.77 13.02 35.38
C SER A 320 32.15 13.64 35.51
N ILE A 321 33.00 13.35 34.52
CA ILE A 321 34.32 13.93 34.39
C ILE A 321 34.24 15.08 33.38
N LEU A 322 34.59 16.28 33.82
CA LEU A 322 34.66 17.46 32.96
C LEU A 322 35.82 17.29 31.97
N ILE A 323 35.55 17.51 30.69
CA ILE A 323 36.56 17.55 29.64
C ILE A 323 36.68 19.03 29.23
N PRO A 324 37.66 19.77 29.78
CA PRO A 324 37.82 21.20 29.51
C PRO A 324 38.14 21.49 28.05
#